data_AF-A0A800IP31-F1
#
_entry.id   AF-A0A800IP31-F1
#
_cell.length_a   1.000
_cell.length_b   1.000
_cell.length_c   1.000
_cell.angle_alpha   90.00
_cell.angle_beta   90.00
_cell.angle_gamma   90.00
#
_symmetry.space_group_name_H-M   'P 1'
#
loop_
_entity.id
_entity.type
_entity.pdbx_description
1 polymer ?
#
loop_
_entity_poly.entity_id
_entity_poly.type
_entity_poly.pdbx_seq_one_letter_code
_entity_poly.pdbx_strand_id
1 'polypeptide(L)'
;MWHYASGIAWTALGCVDEAGGQLSQLEDIAHNDNLGRLGFVPANDVMKIAYRVLAGELAAKQKAYDEAITHLKEAVNLQDNLPYVETPPWYYPTRQSLGAVLLKAEKPGEADAVYRKDLTVTGSSLGDNRHPRRVMAISWRID
;
A
#
# COMPACT_ATOMS: atom_id res chain seq x y z
N MET A 1 -11.84 4.75 -8.42
CA MET A 1 -10.93 5.74 -7.78
C MET A 1 -11.62 6.81 -6.94
N TRP A 2 -12.73 7.42 -7.37
CA TRP A 2 -13.46 8.39 -6.53
C TRP A 2 -13.84 7.83 -5.16
N HIS A 3 -14.45 6.64 -5.12
CA HIS A 3 -14.81 5.97 -3.86
C HIS A 3 -13.60 5.70 -2.95
N TYR A 4 -12.46 5.30 -3.51
CA TYR A 4 -11.22 5.14 -2.75
C TYR A 4 -10.79 6.46 -2.10
N ALA A 5 -10.65 7.54 -2.88
CA ALA A 5 -10.21 8.84 -2.36
C ALA A 5 -11.18 9.39 -1.30
N SER A 6 -12.48 9.31 -1.57
CA SER A 6 -13.53 9.71 -0.62
C SER A 6 -13.50 8.88 0.66
N GLY A 7 -13.34 7.56 0.54
CA GLY A 7 -13.26 6.66 1.68
C GLY A 7 -12.04 6.95 2.56
N ILE A 8 -10.88 7.21 1.97
CA ILE A 8 -9.67 7.62 2.72
C ILE A 8 -9.92 8.95 3.45
N ALA A 9 -10.57 9.92 2.80
CA ALA A 9 -10.89 11.19 3.42
C ALA A 9 -11.85 11.03 4.61
N TRP A 10 -12.94 10.28 4.45
CA TRP A 10 -13.89 10.02 5.54
C TRP A 10 -13.26 9.23 6.69
N THR A 11 -12.40 8.25 6.37
CA THR A 11 -11.62 7.51 7.37
C THR A 11 -10.73 8.44 8.18
N ALA A 12 -10.02 9.37 7.52
CA ALA A 12 -9.17 10.34 8.19
C ALA A 12 -9.98 11.24 9.16
N LEU A 13 -11.17 11.67 8.74
CA LEU A 13 -12.11 12.46 9.55
C LEU A 13 -12.76 11.68 10.70
N GLY A 14 -12.71 10.35 10.69
CA GLY A 14 -13.38 9.50 11.69
C GLY A 14 -14.87 9.28 11.45
N CYS A 15 -15.34 9.63 10.25
CA CYS A 15 -16.68 9.35 9.75
C CYS A 15 -16.73 7.90 9.25
N VAL A 16 -16.86 6.95 10.19
CA VAL A 16 -16.73 5.50 9.92
C VAL A 16 -17.85 5.00 9.02
N ASP A 17 -19.08 5.47 9.22
CA ASP A 17 -20.24 5.02 8.44
C ASP A 17 -20.13 5.45 6.97
N GLU A 18 -19.77 6.71 6.73
CA GLU A 18 -19.55 7.25 5.39
C GLU A 18 -18.37 6.56 4.69
N ALA A 19 -17.28 6.30 5.43
CA ALA A 19 -16.14 5.53 4.92
C ALA A 19 -16.53 4.09 4.55
N GLY A 20 -17.34 3.43 5.38
CA GLY A 20 -17.88 2.09 5.12
C GLY A 20 -18.75 2.05 3.87
N GLY A 21 -19.59 3.08 3.66
CA GLY A 21 -20.36 3.22 2.43
C GLY A 21 -19.49 3.36 1.18
N GLN A 22 -18.39 4.13 1.25
CA GLN A 22 -17.43 4.21 0.14
C GLN A 22 -16.69 2.89 -0.08
N LEU A 23 -16.37 2.15 0.99
CA LEU A 23 -15.68 0.87 0.91
C LEU A 23 -16.55 -0.19 0.21
N SER A 24 -17.84 -0.26 0.52
CA SER A 24 -18.78 -1.18 -0.14
C SER A 24 -18.89 -0.90 -1.64
N GLN A 25 -19.04 0.37 -2.04
CA GLN A 25 -19.05 0.71 -3.48
C GLN A 25 -17.72 0.37 -4.17
N LEU A 26 -16.60 0.51 -3.47
CA LEU A 26 -15.29 0.15 -4.00
C LEU A 26 -15.10 -1.36 -4.12
N GLU A 27 -15.70 -2.14 -3.22
CA GLU A 27 -15.67 -3.60 -3.24
C GLU A 27 -16.34 -4.16 -4.50
N ASP A 28 -17.54 -3.67 -4.83
CA ASP A 28 -18.26 -4.07 -6.05
C ASP A 28 -17.45 -3.79 -7.30
N ILE A 29 -16.78 -2.62 -7.33
CA ILE A 29 -15.88 -2.25 -8.42
C ILE A 29 -14.66 -3.17 -8.46
N ALA A 30 -14.04 -3.48 -7.32
CA ALA A 30 -12.85 -4.34 -7.26
C ALA A 30 -13.13 -5.78 -7.72
N HIS A 31 -14.37 -6.26 -7.58
CA HIS A 31 -14.81 -7.58 -8.06
C HIS A 31 -15.32 -7.58 -9.52
N ASN A 32 -15.40 -6.41 -10.16
CA ASN A 32 -15.76 -6.33 -11.58
C ASN A 32 -14.54 -6.62 -12.46
N ASP A 33 -14.54 -7.77 -13.14
CA ASP A 33 -13.45 -8.17 -14.04
C ASP A 33 -13.45 -7.45 -15.40
N ASN A 34 -14.46 -6.62 -15.69
CA ASN A 34 -14.62 -5.91 -16.95
C ASN A 34 -14.31 -4.40 -16.86
N LEU A 35 -13.28 -4.02 -16.09
CA LEU A 35 -12.85 -2.62 -15.92
C LEU A 35 -11.83 -2.13 -16.96
N GLY A 36 -11.45 -2.98 -17.91
CA GLY A 36 -10.40 -2.65 -18.87
C GLY A 36 -9.02 -2.59 -18.22
N ARG A 37 -8.20 -1.59 -18.61
CA ARG A 37 -6.77 -1.53 -18.26
C ARG A 37 -6.37 -0.15 -17.75
N LEU A 38 -5.47 -0.11 -16.78
CA LEU A 38 -4.75 1.08 -16.36
C LEU A 38 -3.29 0.95 -16.85
N GLY A 39 -2.98 1.56 -17.99
CA GLY A 39 -1.71 1.33 -18.68
C GLY A 39 -1.55 -0.15 -19.06
N PHE A 40 -0.50 -0.79 -18.54
CA PHE A 40 -0.17 -2.19 -18.85
C PHE A 40 -0.72 -3.20 -17.85
N VAL A 41 -1.56 -2.79 -16.89
CA VAL A 41 -2.19 -3.71 -15.93
C VAL A 41 -3.71 -3.72 -16.07
N PRO A 42 -4.37 -4.86 -15.78
CA PRO A 42 -5.81 -4.88 -15.57
C PRO A 42 -6.22 -3.85 -14.51
N ALA A 43 -7.27 -3.07 -14.78
CA ALA A 43 -7.71 -2.03 -13.85
C ALA A 43 -8.26 -2.64 -12.54
N ASN A 44 -8.84 -3.84 -12.59
CA ASN A 44 -9.34 -4.56 -11.42
C ASN A 44 -8.23 -4.89 -10.41
N ASP A 45 -7.01 -5.20 -10.85
CA ASP A 45 -5.87 -5.46 -9.95
C ASP A 45 -5.53 -4.21 -9.12
N VAL A 46 -5.58 -3.03 -9.73
CA VAL A 46 -5.37 -1.75 -9.04
C VAL A 46 -6.54 -1.44 -8.10
N MET A 47 -7.79 -1.74 -8.52
CA MET A 47 -8.95 -1.55 -7.65
C MET A 47 -8.93 -2.48 -6.43
N LYS A 48 -8.44 -3.72 -6.57
CA LYS A 48 -8.25 -4.65 -5.44
C LYS A 48 -7.24 -4.12 -4.43
N ILE A 49 -6.14 -3.51 -4.89
CA ILE A 49 -5.20 -2.82 -3.98
C ILE A 49 -5.91 -1.66 -3.27
N ALA A 50 -6.64 -0.83 -4.01
CA ALA A 50 -7.35 0.32 -3.44
C ALA A 50 -8.37 -0.08 -2.37
N TYR A 51 -9.14 -1.14 -2.62
CA TYR A 51 -10.07 -1.72 -1.65
C TYR A 51 -9.35 -2.18 -0.38
N ARG A 52 -8.29 -2.98 -0.52
CA ARG A 52 -7.52 -3.49 0.63
C ARG A 52 -6.86 -2.37 1.43
N VAL A 53 -6.35 -1.33 0.78
CA VAL A 53 -5.80 -0.15 1.49
C VAL A 53 -6.88 0.57 2.28
N LEU A 54 -8.04 0.86 1.67
CA LEU A 54 -9.12 1.55 2.37
C LEU A 54 -9.66 0.72 3.54
N ALA A 55 -9.91 -0.58 3.33
CA ALA A 55 -10.35 -1.48 4.40
C ALA A 55 -9.37 -1.50 5.58
N GLY A 56 -8.07 -1.57 5.27
CA GLY A 56 -7.00 -1.55 6.26
C GLY A 56 -6.94 -0.25 7.08
N GLU A 57 -6.99 0.90 6.40
CA GLU A 57 -6.98 2.22 7.06
C GLU A 57 -8.25 2.42 7.91
N LEU A 58 -9.42 1.98 7.41
CA LEU A 58 -10.69 2.07 8.13
C LEU A 58 -10.72 1.19 9.37
N ALA A 59 -10.24 -0.06 9.28
CA ALA A 59 -10.09 -0.94 10.42
C ALA A 59 -9.09 -0.37 11.45
N ALA A 60 -7.97 0.20 10.98
CA ALA A 60 -6.99 0.84 11.86
C ALA A 60 -7.58 2.06 12.59
N LYS A 61 -8.43 2.85 11.92
CA LYS A 61 -9.15 3.98 12.54
C LYS A 61 -10.08 3.51 13.66
N GLN A 62 -10.69 2.34 13.50
CA GLN A 62 -11.55 1.69 14.49
C GLN A 62 -10.76 0.91 15.56
N LYS A 63 -9.41 0.92 15.51
CA LYS A 63 -8.51 0.15 16.38
C LYS A 63 -8.66 -1.37 16.23
N ALA A 64 -9.28 -1.84 15.15
CA ALA A 64 -9.32 -3.25 14.76
C ALA A 64 -8.00 -3.64 14.09
N TYR A 65 -6.91 -3.64 14.86
CA TYR A 65 -5.56 -3.69 14.29
C TYR A 65 -5.23 -5.00 13.58
N ASP A 66 -5.70 -6.15 14.05
CA ASP A 66 -5.43 -7.43 13.38
C ASP A 66 -6.10 -7.52 12.00
N GLU A 67 -7.32 -6.99 11.88
CA GLU A 67 -8.03 -6.86 10.60
C GLU A 67 -7.31 -5.87 9.68
N ALA A 68 -6.92 -4.71 10.23
CA ALA A 68 -6.16 -3.71 9.48
C ALA A 68 -4.85 -4.26 8.90
N ILE A 69 -4.09 -4.98 9.73
CA ILE A 69 -2.83 -5.62 9.33
C ILE A 69 -3.09 -6.66 8.23
N THR A 70 -4.16 -7.44 8.32
CA THR A 70 -4.52 -8.45 7.33
C THR A 70 -4.76 -7.81 5.96
N HIS A 71 -5.63 -6.80 5.90
CA HIS A 71 -5.91 -6.07 4.67
C HIS A 71 -4.67 -5.39 4.09
N LEU A 72 -3.85 -4.73 4.92
CA LEU A 72 -2.65 -4.04 4.45
C LEU A 72 -1.55 -5.01 3.99
N LYS A 73 -1.40 -6.19 4.61
CA LYS A 73 -0.50 -7.25 4.13
C LYS A 73 -0.93 -7.76 2.75
N GLU A 74 -2.22 -7.98 2.53
CA GLU A 74 -2.76 -8.36 1.22
C GLU A 74 -2.56 -7.25 0.18
N ALA A 75 -2.79 -5.99 0.54
CA ALA A 75 -2.54 -4.84 -0.33
C ALA A 75 -1.06 -4.77 -0.76
N VAL A 76 -0.12 -4.96 0.19
CA VAL A 76 1.32 -5.04 -0.10
C VAL A 76 1.61 -6.20 -1.05
N ASN A 77 1.04 -7.38 -0.82
CA ASN A 77 1.27 -8.54 -1.69
C ASN A 77 0.74 -8.31 -3.11
N LEU A 78 -0.44 -7.70 -3.25
CA LEU A 78 -0.99 -7.35 -4.56
C LEU A 78 -0.10 -6.31 -5.26
N GLN A 79 0.37 -5.28 -4.55
CA GLN A 79 1.27 -4.27 -5.10
C GLN A 79 2.62 -4.87 -5.51
N ASP A 80 3.23 -5.74 -4.68
CA ASP A 80 4.51 -6.39 -4.95
C ASP A 80 4.46 -7.30 -6.20
N ASN A 81 3.26 -7.76 -6.59
CA ASN A 81 3.04 -8.58 -7.79
C ASN A 81 2.63 -7.80 -9.03
N LEU A 82 2.43 -6.47 -8.93
CA LEU A 82 2.22 -5.65 -10.13
C LEU A 82 3.49 -5.66 -11.00
N PRO A 83 3.36 -5.72 -12.34
CA PRO A 83 4.51 -5.65 -13.22
C PRO A 83 5.22 -4.30 -13.08
N TYR A 84 6.55 -4.35 -13.11
CA TYR A 84 7.37 -3.15 -13.12
C TYR A 84 7.14 -2.35 -14.40
N VAL A 85 6.84 -1.07 -14.23
CA VAL A 85 6.71 -0.07 -15.29
C VAL A 85 7.25 1.27 -14.76
N GLU A 86 7.76 2.13 -15.63
CA GLU A 86 8.42 3.38 -15.20
C GLU A 86 7.50 4.28 -14.35
N THR A 87 6.21 4.31 -14.67
CA THR A 87 5.17 4.92 -13.82
C THR A 87 4.36 3.81 -13.18
N PRO A 88 4.59 3.47 -11.90
CA PRO A 88 3.85 2.41 -11.24
C PRO A 88 2.35 2.72 -11.29
N PRO A 89 1.49 1.74 -11.61
CA PRO A 89 0.04 1.98 -11.73
C PRO A 89 -0.61 2.27 -10.37
N TRP A 90 0.08 1.96 -9.28
CA TRP A 90 -0.30 2.28 -7.90
C TRP A 90 0.71 3.24 -7.28
N TYR A 91 0.25 4.42 -6.86
CA TYR A 91 1.11 5.51 -6.36
C TYR A 91 1.30 5.50 -4.84
N TYR A 92 0.37 4.88 -4.10
CA TYR A 92 0.28 5.02 -2.65
C TYR A 92 1.31 4.13 -1.92
N PRO A 93 1.98 4.63 -0.87
CA PRO A 93 3.02 3.89 -0.16
C PRO A 93 2.42 2.84 0.79
N THR A 94 1.76 1.81 0.25
CA THR A 94 1.02 0.78 1.01
C THR A 94 1.86 0.12 2.11
N ARG A 95 3.14 -0.14 1.84
CA ARG A 95 4.05 -0.75 2.81
C ARG A 95 4.30 0.17 4.01
N GLN A 96 4.32 1.48 3.81
CA GLN A 96 4.49 2.44 4.89
C GLN A 96 3.24 2.50 5.79
N SER A 97 2.05 2.43 5.20
CA SER A 97 0.79 2.28 5.96
C SER A 97 0.78 1.02 6.81
N LEU A 98 1.18 -0.13 6.24
CA LEU A 98 1.29 -1.38 7.01
C LEU A 98 2.24 -1.21 8.21
N GLY A 99 3.42 -0.63 8.01
CA GLY A 99 4.37 -0.36 9.09
C GLY A 99 3.79 0.56 10.17
N ALA A 100 3.05 1.60 9.77
CA ALA A 100 2.44 2.54 10.72
C ALA A 100 1.36 1.88 11.57
N VAL A 101 0.53 1.01 10.97
CA VAL A 101 -0.48 0.23 11.70
C VAL A 101 0.18 -0.79 12.64
N LEU A 102 1.24 -1.47 12.21
CA LEU A 102 1.99 -2.39 13.07
C LEU A 102 2.56 -1.69 14.31
N LEU A 103 3.05 -0.46 14.17
CA LEU A 103 3.51 0.34 15.32
C LEU A 103 2.37 0.69 16.28
N LYS A 104 1.20 1.09 15.76
CA LYS A 104 0.00 1.35 16.58
C LYS A 104 -0.52 0.08 17.28
N ALA A 105 -0.27 -1.08 16.70
CA ALA A 105 -0.61 -2.39 17.24
C ALA A 105 0.46 -2.97 18.18
N GLU A 106 1.47 -2.18 18.58
CA GLU A 106 2.56 -2.60 19.46
C GLU A 106 3.39 -3.77 18.91
N LYS A 107 3.52 -3.86 17.58
CA LYS A 107 4.31 -4.86 16.84
C LYS A 107 5.55 -4.25 16.16
N PRO A 108 6.50 -3.64 16.91
CA PRO A 108 7.63 -2.90 16.31
C PRO A 108 8.59 -3.80 15.52
N GLY A 109 8.77 -5.06 15.91
CA GLY A 109 9.62 -6.00 15.18
C GLY A 109 9.09 -6.32 13.77
N GLU A 110 7.78 -6.51 13.64
CA GLU A 110 7.14 -6.68 12.33
C GLU A 110 7.20 -5.39 11.50
N ALA A 111 6.99 -4.22 12.14
CA ALA A 111 7.08 -2.93 11.46
C ALA A 111 8.48 -2.68 10.87
N ASP A 112 9.53 -2.92 11.64
CA ASP A 112 10.93 -2.80 11.19
C ASP A 112 11.23 -3.73 10.01
N ALA A 113 10.80 -5.00 10.07
CA ALA A 113 10.96 -5.93 8.96
C ALA A 113 10.26 -5.44 7.68
N VAL A 114 9.04 -4.92 7.81
CA VAL A 114 8.27 -4.33 6.71
C VAL A 114 9.00 -3.11 6.12
N TYR A 115 9.48 -2.18 6.94
CA TYR A 115 10.22 -1.01 6.46
C TYR A 115 11.55 -1.38 5.80
N ARG A 116 12.29 -2.34 6.34
CA ARG A 116 13.55 -2.82 5.74
C ARG A 116 13.31 -3.42 4.36
N LYS A 117 12.22 -4.17 4.15
CA LYS A 117 11.87 -4.72 2.84
C LYS A 117 11.73 -3.61 1.78
N ASP A 118 11.16 -2.47 2.16
CA ASP A 118 11.02 -1.30 1.28
C ASP A 118 12.39 -0.78 0.78
N LEU A 119 13.37 -0.76 1.69
CA LEU A 119 14.73 -0.26 1.41
C LEU A 119 15.57 -1.27 0.60
N THR A 120 15.29 -2.57 0.75
CA THR A 120 16.03 -3.65 0.06
C THR A 120 15.77 -3.75 -1.44
N VAL A 121 14.79 -3.02 -1.99
CA VAL A 121 14.58 -2.89 -3.45
C VAL A 121 15.81 -2.31 -4.17
N THR A 122 16.84 -1.87 -3.43
CA THR A 122 18.14 -1.44 -3.96
C THR A 122 19.10 -2.59 -4.34
N GLY A 123 18.76 -3.87 -4.11
CA GLY A 123 19.62 -4.96 -4.56
C GLY A 123 18.99 -6.34 -4.51
N SER A 124 19.11 -7.08 -5.62
CA SER A 124 18.95 -8.55 -5.73
C SER A 124 17.71 -9.11 -6.45
N SER A 125 17.07 -8.37 -7.36
CA SER A 125 16.25 -9.02 -8.42
C SER A 125 15.97 -8.08 -9.60
N LEU A 126 17.00 -7.47 -10.15
CA LEU A 126 16.91 -6.82 -11.46
C LEU A 126 18.10 -7.31 -12.28
N GLY A 127 17.82 -7.83 -13.47
CA GLY A 127 18.84 -8.20 -14.44
C GLY A 127 19.89 -7.10 -14.56
N ASP A 128 21.14 -7.54 -14.51
CA ASP A 128 22.33 -6.73 -14.69
C ASP A 128 22.20 -5.83 -15.93
N ASN A 129 21.97 -4.54 -15.71
CA ASN A 129 22.14 -3.48 -16.70
C ASN A 129 22.26 -2.11 -16.02
N ARG A 130 23.15 -1.99 -15.03
CA ARG A 130 23.40 -0.70 -14.36
C ARG A 130 24.57 0.05 -15.01
N HIS A 131 24.27 1.19 -15.62
CA HIS A 131 25.21 2.32 -15.57
C HIS A 131 25.36 2.76 -14.10
N PRO A 132 26.59 2.88 -13.58
CA PRO A 132 26.81 3.14 -12.16
C PRO A 132 26.47 4.60 -11.82
N ARG A 133 25.38 4.82 -11.08
CA ARG A 133 25.21 6.06 -10.31
C ARG A 133 25.88 5.90 -8.95
N ARG A 134 26.96 6.65 -8.74
CA ARG A 134 27.65 6.80 -7.46
C ARG A 134 26.66 7.25 -6.39
N VAL A 135 26.51 6.45 -5.33
CA VAL A 135 25.85 6.89 -4.10
C VAL A 135 26.90 7.67 -3.30
N MET A 136 26.68 8.98 -3.09
CA MET A 136 27.42 9.72 -2.07
C MET A 136 26.85 9.32 -0.71
N ALA A 137 27.61 8.54 0.04
CA ALA A 137 27.33 8.29 1.45
C ALA A 137 27.74 9.53 2.26
N ILE A 138 26.77 10.19 2.90
CA ILE A 138 27.05 11.15 3.97
C ILE A 138 27.25 10.33 5.25
N SER A 139 28.52 10.18 5.63
CA SER A 139 28.94 9.64 6.93
C SER A 139 28.83 10.76 7.97
N TRP A 140 27.85 10.68 8.87
CA TRP A 140 27.87 11.48 10.09
C TRP A 140 28.73 10.75 11.13
N ARG A 141 29.96 11.23 11.34
CA ARG A 141 30.78 10.89 12.51
C ARG A 141 30.52 11.99 13.54
N ILE A 142 30.03 11.60 14.71
CA ILE A 142 29.98 12.47 15.89
C ILE A 142 31.36 12.39 16.53
N ASP A 143 32.07 13.52 16.51
CA ASP A 143 33.10 13.85 17.49
C ASP A 143 32.57 15.03 18.32
#